data_AF-A0A969PV05-F1
#
_entry.id   AF-A0A969PV05-F1
#
_cell.length_a   1.000
_cell.length_b   1.000
_cell.length_c   1.000
_cell.angle_alpha   90.00
_cell.angle_beta   90.00
_cell.angle_gamma   90.00
#
_symmetry.space_group_name_H-M   'P 1'
#
loop_
_entity.id
_entity.type
_entity.pdbx_description
1 polymer ?
#
loop_
_entity_poly.entity_id
_entity_poly.type
_entity_poly.pdbx_seq_one_letter_code
_entity_poly.pdbx_strand_id
1 'polypeptide(L)'
;MESETELSKSDRDLILSWKHSIIGLFAIAQILEDGFELINQTTAKSYIVKPKDSQTKESMSRYKAGEILLAQIAPVTDEYWMFSSQCITLGKLGKPKLAVAIGNFRQVYNNYLYSDAPDLLEEAWRSVEKYHTEFVDFFGSDEVTLPGYQLNQKLAEFQEQMTEKRLDESGFDRTKSLEELAEGSGFSQEEIKSVAESLGVDSKESEKLFNGKQAAQMVQPKIELPADLKKADRVTVISHPRWGQMFLPTYCQFKSILETDEIKNVAETTKLV
;
A
#
# COMPACT_ATOMS: atom_id res chain seq x y z
N MET A 1 -22.43 41.05 29.32
CA MET A 1 -22.26 39.60 29.05
C MET A 1 -20.80 39.32 29.30
N GLU A 2 -20.56 38.61 30.40
CA GLU A 2 -19.24 38.32 30.95
C GLU A 2 -18.40 37.53 29.93
N SER A 3 -17.13 37.92 29.80
CA SER A 3 -16.14 37.20 29.01
C SER A 3 -15.95 35.82 29.61
N GLU A 4 -16.41 34.78 28.91
CA GLU A 4 -16.27 33.41 29.37
C GLU A 4 -14.81 33.04 29.63
N THR A 5 -14.66 32.45 30.80
CA THR A 5 -13.49 31.90 31.46
C THR A 5 -12.56 31.10 30.54
N GLU A 6 -11.26 31.27 30.76
CA GLU A 6 -10.20 30.44 30.22
C GLU A 6 -10.56 28.94 30.24
N LEU A 7 -10.48 28.28 29.07
CA LEU A 7 -10.67 26.84 28.92
C LEU A 7 -9.80 26.05 29.91
N SER A 8 -10.35 24.96 30.46
CA SER A 8 -9.60 24.03 31.30
C SER A 8 -8.46 23.39 30.50
N LYS A 9 -7.44 22.87 31.19
CA LYS A 9 -6.32 22.19 30.52
C LYS A 9 -6.80 21.01 29.67
N SER A 10 -7.73 20.21 30.19
CA SER A 10 -8.32 19.08 29.46
C SER A 10 -9.06 19.52 28.19
N ASP A 11 -9.80 20.63 28.25
CA ASP A 11 -10.51 21.13 27.06
C ASP A 11 -9.52 21.68 26.02
N ARG A 12 -8.44 22.34 26.46
CA ARG A 12 -7.36 22.77 25.57
C ARG A 12 -6.67 21.57 24.91
N ASP A 13 -6.34 20.54 25.68
CA ASP A 13 -5.68 19.34 25.18
C ASP A 13 -6.58 18.60 24.17
N LEU A 14 -7.89 18.50 24.45
CA LEU A 14 -8.89 17.97 23.51
C LEU A 14 -8.94 18.78 22.20
N ILE A 15 -9.06 20.11 22.27
CA ILE A 15 -9.09 20.97 21.08
C ILE A 15 -7.78 20.86 20.28
N LEU A 16 -6.64 20.76 20.96
CA LEU A 16 -5.34 20.56 20.31
C LEU A 16 -5.26 19.20 19.63
N SER A 17 -5.86 18.15 20.21
CA SER A 17 -5.90 16.81 19.62
C SER A 17 -6.63 16.80 18.27
N TRP A 18 -7.62 17.69 18.06
CA TRP A 18 -8.36 17.79 16.81
C TRP A 18 -7.52 18.22 15.61
N LYS A 19 -6.31 18.76 15.81
CA LYS A 19 -5.34 18.97 14.72
C LYS A 19 -4.94 17.65 14.03
N HIS A 20 -5.10 16.53 14.72
CA HIS A 20 -4.85 15.18 14.21
C HIS A 20 -6.13 14.52 13.65
N SER A 21 -7.13 15.32 13.27
CA SER A 21 -8.31 14.80 12.59
C SER A 21 -7.92 14.18 11.26
N ILE A 22 -8.57 13.06 10.92
CA ILE A 22 -8.26 12.29 9.73
C ILE A 22 -9.43 12.41 8.77
N ILE A 23 -9.14 12.72 7.51
CA ILE A 23 -10.07 12.53 6.40
C ILE A 23 -9.73 11.20 5.75
N GLY A 24 -10.72 10.33 5.57
CA GLY A 24 -10.47 8.99 5.05
C GLY A 24 -11.65 8.37 4.34
N LEU A 25 -11.36 7.29 3.62
CA LEU A 25 -12.35 6.33 3.14
C LEU A 25 -12.44 5.20 4.17
N PHE A 26 -13.58 5.09 4.84
CA PHE A 26 -13.80 4.14 5.92
C PHE A 26 -14.84 3.11 5.53
N ALA A 27 -14.56 1.83 5.73
CA ALA A 27 -15.60 0.81 5.73
C ALA A 27 -16.21 0.71 7.12
N ILE A 28 -17.54 0.63 7.20
CA ILE A 28 -18.20 0.27 8.46
C ILE A 28 -17.99 -1.24 8.68
N ALA A 29 -17.06 -1.59 9.55
CA ALA A 29 -16.82 -2.99 9.92
C ALA A 29 -17.98 -3.50 10.78
N GLN A 30 -18.35 -2.73 11.80
CA GLN A 30 -19.40 -3.06 12.74
C GLN A 30 -20.22 -1.83 13.13
N ILE A 31 -21.51 -2.04 13.40
CA ILE A 31 -22.39 -1.06 14.05
C ILE A 31 -22.47 -1.42 15.53
N LEU A 32 -22.15 -0.48 16.40
CA LEU A 32 -22.15 -0.61 17.85
C LEU A 32 -23.39 0.07 18.45
N GLU A 33 -23.65 -0.11 19.74
CA GLU A 33 -24.79 0.51 20.42
C GLU A 33 -24.72 2.04 20.43
N ASP A 34 -23.51 2.59 20.56
CA ASP A 34 -23.23 4.02 20.68
C ASP A 34 -22.34 4.58 19.55
N GLY A 35 -22.07 3.79 18.50
CA GLY A 35 -21.20 4.23 17.41
C GLY A 35 -20.95 3.17 16.34
N PHE A 36 -19.78 3.27 15.72
CA PHE A 36 -19.35 2.41 14.63
C PHE A 36 -17.90 2.01 14.82
N GLU A 37 -17.57 0.80 14.39
CA GLU A 37 -16.19 0.44 14.09
C GLU A 37 -15.92 0.73 12.61
N LEU A 38 -14.96 1.61 12.36
CA LEU A 38 -14.56 2.05 11.02
C LEU A 38 -13.16 1.58 10.69
N ILE A 39 -12.98 0.94 9.52
CA ILE A 39 -11.66 0.56 9.00
C ILE A 39 -11.27 1.48 7.86
N ASN A 40 -10.16 2.20 8.02
CA ASN A 40 -9.58 3.02 6.96
C ASN A 40 -9.10 2.12 5.80
N GLN A 41 -9.64 2.35 4.60
CA GLN A 41 -9.36 1.54 3.42
C GLN A 41 -7.96 1.75 2.84
N THR A 42 -7.23 2.79 3.26
CA THR A 42 -5.87 3.06 2.78
C THR A 42 -4.79 2.53 3.70
N THR A 43 -5.08 2.43 5.01
CA THR A 43 -4.10 2.05 6.04
C THR A 43 -4.50 0.84 6.87
N ALA A 44 -5.72 0.32 6.68
CA ALA A 44 -6.31 -0.78 7.46
C ALA A 44 -6.44 -0.53 8.97
N LYS A 45 -6.21 0.70 9.45
CA LYS A 45 -6.41 1.06 10.86
C LYS A 45 -7.90 1.07 11.22
N SER A 46 -8.22 0.57 12.41
CA SER A 46 -9.58 0.54 12.96
C SER A 46 -9.80 1.69 13.95
N TYR A 47 -11.02 2.24 13.95
CA TYR A 47 -11.43 3.36 14.79
C TYR A 47 -12.82 3.11 15.36
N ILE A 48 -12.98 3.33 16.67
CA ILE A 48 -14.30 3.43 17.30
C ILE A 48 -14.78 4.87 17.16
N VAL A 49 -15.84 5.09 16.39
CA VAL A 49 -16.33 6.43 16.04
C VAL A 49 -17.76 6.62 16.50
N LYS A 50 -17.99 7.68 17.28
CA LYS A 50 -19.28 8.01 17.86
C LYS A 50 -19.92 9.23 17.18
N PRO A 51 -21.26 9.27 17.07
CA PRO A 51 -21.96 10.48 16.66
C PRO A 51 -21.72 11.61 17.67
N LYS A 52 -21.57 12.84 17.18
CA LYS A 52 -21.34 14.02 18.03
C LYS A 52 -22.59 14.48 18.80
N ASP A 53 -23.78 14.16 18.27
CA ASP A 53 -25.07 14.53 18.83
C ASP A 53 -26.17 13.56 18.37
N SER A 54 -27.34 13.65 19.00
CA SER A 54 -28.50 12.79 18.71
C SER A 54 -29.00 12.94 17.27
N GLN A 55 -28.90 14.13 16.68
CA GLN A 55 -29.32 14.38 15.30
C GLN A 55 -28.41 13.64 14.31
N THR A 56 -27.10 13.67 14.56
CA THR A 56 -26.10 12.92 13.81
C THR A 56 -26.36 11.42 13.94
N LYS A 57 -26.62 10.92 15.16
CA LYS A 57 -26.99 9.51 15.39
C LYS A 57 -28.22 9.10 14.58
N GLU A 58 -29.27 9.92 14.57
CA GLU A 58 -30.48 9.64 13.80
C GLU A 58 -30.21 9.61 12.29
N SER A 59 -29.42 10.56 11.77
CA SER A 59 -29.04 10.59 10.35
C SER A 59 -28.25 9.35 9.91
N MET A 60 -27.46 8.78 10.82
CA MET A 60 -26.60 7.61 10.60
C MET A 60 -27.32 6.29 10.88
N SER A 61 -28.55 6.31 11.42
CA SER A 61 -29.33 5.09 11.72
C SER A 61 -29.57 4.17 10.52
N ARG A 62 -29.47 4.71 9.31
CA ARG A 62 -29.67 3.99 8.05
C ARG A 62 -28.40 3.30 7.54
N TYR A 63 -27.25 3.61 8.12
CA TYR A 63 -25.98 3.06 7.69
C TYR A 63 -25.93 1.55 7.94
N LYS A 64 -25.20 0.84 7.09
CA LYS A 64 -25.09 -0.61 7.12
C LYS A 64 -23.63 -1.05 7.15
N ALA A 65 -23.35 -2.12 7.88
CA ALA A 65 -22.04 -2.77 7.83
C ALA A 65 -21.66 -3.11 6.38
N GLY A 66 -20.40 -2.83 6.04
CA GLY A 66 -19.80 -2.94 4.72
C GLY A 66 -20.00 -1.73 3.79
N GLU A 67 -20.73 -0.69 4.21
CA GLU A 67 -20.77 0.55 3.45
C GLU A 67 -19.47 1.35 3.60
N ILE A 68 -19.08 2.03 2.52
CA ILE A 68 -17.93 2.94 2.50
C ILE A 68 -18.41 4.36 2.77
N LEU A 69 -17.72 5.05 3.67
CA LEU A 69 -17.93 6.44 4.03
C LEU A 69 -16.69 7.25 3.65
N LEU A 70 -16.88 8.39 2.98
CA LEU A 70 -15.90 9.47 3.01
C LEU A 70 -16.27 10.38 4.18
N ALA A 71 -15.40 10.43 5.19
CA ALA A 71 -15.68 11.14 6.44
C ALA A 71 -14.41 11.81 6.98
N GLN A 72 -14.63 12.81 7.84
CA GLN A 72 -13.60 13.32 8.73
C GLN A 72 -13.92 12.90 10.16
N ILE A 73 -12.93 12.33 10.84
CA ILE A 73 -13.01 11.93 12.25
C ILE A 73 -11.98 12.70 13.07
N ALA A 74 -12.34 13.05 14.30
CA ALA A 74 -11.48 13.74 15.25
C ALA A 74 -11.34 12.91 16.54
N PRO A 75 -10.15 12.88 17.17
CA PRO A 75 -9.98 12.18 18.42
C PRO A 75 -10.76 12.90 19.53
N VAL A 76 -11.37 12.12 20.42
CA VAL A 76 -11.97 12.66 21.65
C VAL A 76 -11.20 12.16 22.87
N THR A 77 -10.80 10.90 22.81
CA THR A 77 -9.85 10.27 23.73
C THR A 77 -8.91 9.40 22.92
N ASP A 78 -7.96 8.75 23.58
CA ASP A 78 -7.08 7.77 22.94
C ASP A 78 -7.85 6.52 22.47
N GLU A 79 -9.07 6.29 23.00
CA GLU A 79 -9.86 5.08 22.76
C GLU A 79 -10.96 5.28 21.71
N TYR A 80 -11.47 6.51 21.54
CA TYR A 80 -12.56 6.77 20.61
C TYR A 80 -12.51 8.15 19.96
N TRP A 81 -13.16 8.18 18.81
CA TRP A 81 -13.20 9.29 17.88
C TRP A 81 -14.65 9.76 17.69
N MET A 82 -14.81 10.96 17.14
CA MET A 82 -16.11 11.49 16.74
C MET A 82 -16.09 11.88 15.27
N PHE A 83 -17.26 11.83 14.63
CA PHE A 83 -17.44 12.47 13.33
C PHE A 83 -17.35 13.98 13.48
N SER A 84 -16.36 14.62 12.83
CA SER A 84 -16.19 16.07 12.86
C SER A 84 -16.91 16.78 11.72
N SER A 85 -17.24 16.06 10.65
CA SER A 85 -17.92 16.59 9.46
C SER A 85 -19.07 15.70 8.97
N GLN A 86 -19.84 16.22 8.02
CA GLN A 86 -20.88 15.44 7.34
C GLN A 86 -20.24 14.28 6.57
N CYS A 87 -20.77 13.07 6.76
CA CYS A 87 -20.31 11.89 6.04
C CYS A 87 -20.95 11.80 4.65
N ILE A 88 -20.16 11.41 3.66
CA ILE A 88 -20.65 11.04 2.33
C ILE A 88 -20.65 9.50 2.25
N THR A 89 -21.84 8.92 2.17
CA THR A 89 -22.01 7.46 2.00
C THR A 89 -21.85 7.08 0.54
N LEU A 90 -20.86 6.25 0.22
CA LEU A 90 -20.64 5.70 -1.12
C LEU A 90 -21.35 4.34 -1.32
N GLY A 91 -21.98 3.82 -0.26
CA GLY A 91 -22.65 2.52 -0.24
C GLY A 91 -21.65 1.36 -0.21
N LYS A 92 -22.14 0.15 -0.47
CA LYS A 92 -21.28 -1.03 -0.56
C LYS A 92 -20.56 -1.05 -1.91
N LEU A 93 -19.24 -0.95 -1.87
CA LEU A 93 -18.41 -0.95 -3.08
C LEU A 93 -17.75 -2.32 -3.29
N GLY A 94 -18.02 -2.96 -4.43
CA GLY A 94 -17.22 -4.10 -4.87
C GLY A 94 -15.79 -3.68 -5.24
N LYS A 95 -14.86 -4.64 -5.31
CA LYS A 95 -13.42 -4.40 -5.52
C LYS A 95 -13.10 -3.37 -6.64
N PRO A 96 -13.70 -3.43 -7.85
CA PRO A 96 -13.38 -2.46 -8.90
C PRO A 96 -13.81 -1.03 -8.55
N LYS A 97 -15.00 -0.84 -7.96
CA LYS A 97 -15.51 0.47 -7.57
C LYS A 97 -14.75 1.05 -6.37
N LEU A 98 -14.35 0.17 -5.45
CA LEU A 98 -13.51 0.57 -4.32
C LEU A 98 -12.14 1.06 -4.80
N ALA A 99 -11.51 0.36 -5.75
CA ALA A 99 -10.25 0.79 -6.35
C ALA A 99 -10.37 2.18 -7.02
N VAL A 100 -11.46 2.43 -7.75
CA VAL A 100 -11.75 3.75 -8.33
C VAL A 100 -11.95 4.81 -7.24
N ALA A 101 -12.70 4.50 -6.18
CA ALA A 101 -12.91 5.42 -5.06
C ALA A 101 -11.60 5.79 -4.36
N ILE A 102 -10.72 4.80 -4.12
CA ILE A 102 -9.38 5.02 -3.58
C ILE A 102 -8.54 5.87 -4.53
N GLY A 103 -8.58 5.62 -5.84
CA GLY A 103 -7.90 6.42 -6.86
C GLY A 103 -8.34 7.89 -6.84
N ASN A 104 -9.66 8.14 -6.80
CA ASN A 104 -10.21 9.49 -6.70
C ASN A 104 -9.84 10.16 -5.38
N PHE A 105 -9.88 9.41 -4.27
CA PHE A 105 -9.45 9.92 -2.96
C PHE A 105 -7.98 10.33 -2.97
N ARG A 106 -7.09 9.52 -3.57
CA ARG A 106 -5.66 9.85 -3.71
C ARG A 106 -5.43 11.15 -4.49
N GLN A 107 -6.22 11.39 -5.54
CA GLN A 107 -6.09 12.60 -6.35
C GLN A 107 -6.56 13.85 -5.61
N VAL A 108 -7.67 13.75 -4.86
CA VAL A 108 -8.30 14.91 -4.19
C VAL A 108 -7.74 15.18 -2.79
N TYR A 109 -7.38 14.12 -2.06
CA TYR A 109 -6.99 14.15 -0.65
C TYR A 109 -5.59 13.55 -0.41
N ASN A 110 -4.65 13.78 -1.33
CA ASN A 110 -3.29 13.20 -1.28
C ASN A 110 -2.60 13.35 0.09
N ASN A 111 -2.71 14.53 0.71
CA ASN A 111 -2.10 14.82 2.02
C ASN A 111 -2.67 14.00 3.18
N TYR A 112 -3.82 13.33 2.99
CA TYR A 112 -4.49 12.53 4.01
C TYR A 112 -4.30 11.02 3.82
N LEU A 113 -3.72 10.58 2.70
CA LEU A 113 -3.67 9.18 2.26
C LEU A 113 -3.11 8.20 3.30
N TYR A 114 -2.07 8.64 4.02
CA TYR A 114 -1.38 7.89 5.08
C TYR A 114 -1.23 8.73 6.36
N SER A 115 -2.06 9.77 6.50
CA SER A 115 -1.93 10.73 7.62
C SER A 115 -2.08 10.08 9.00
N ASP A 116 -2.79 8.96 9.05
CA ASP A 116 -3.02 8.19 10.25
C ASP A 116 -2.02 7.05 10.45
N ALA A 117 -1.11 6.82 9.51
CA ALA A 117 -0.05 5.81 9.60
C ALA A 117 1.30 6.33 9.08
N PRO A 118 1.84 7.41 9.69
CA PRO A 118 3.13 7.97 9.28
C PRO A 118 4.27 6.96 9.42
N ASP A 119 4.24 6.09 10.44
CA ASP A 119 5.25 5.07 10.66
C ASP A 119 5.24 4.01 9.55
N LEU A 120 4.05 3.56 9.11
CA LEU A 120 3.93 2.63 7.98
C LEU A 120 4.45 3.25 6.67
N LEU A 121 4.25 4.56 6.50
CA LEU A 121 4.79 5.29 5.35
C LEU A 121 6.32 5.35 5.42
N GLU A 122 6.89 5.58 6.60
CA GLU A 122 8.34 5.57 6.81
C GLU A 122 8.94 4.18 6.58
N GLU A 123 8.31 3.13 7.08
CA GLU A 123 8.70 1.74 6.82
C GLU A 123 8.66 1.41 5.33
N ALA A 124 7.61 1.86 4.63
CA ALA A 124 7.53 1.71 3.17
C ALA A 124 8.70 2.43 2.48
N TRP A 125 9.07 3.64 2.90
CA TRP A 125 10.23 4.35 2.37
C TRP A 125 11.56 3.64 2.66
N ARG A 126 11.75 3.11 3.87
CA ARG A 126 12.92 2.29 4.20
C ARG A 126 13.01 1.04 3.33
N SER A 127 11.87 0.43 3.00
CA SER A 127 11.84 -0.69 2.06
C SER A 127 12.27 -0.28 0.65
N VAL A 128 11.90 0.91 0.17
CA VAL A 128 12.33 1.43 -1.14
C VAL A 128 13.84 1.71 -1.13
N GLU A 129 14.36 2.28 -0.04
CA GLU A 129 15.78 2.55 0.13
C GLU A 129 16.62 1.26 0.20
N LYS A 130 16.16 0.24 0.95
CA LYS A 130 16.79 -1.08 0.99
C LYS A 130 16.83 -1.70 -0.40
N TYR A 131 15.70 -1.69 -1.11
CA TYR A 131 15.61 -2.21 -2.47
C TYR A 131 16.55 -1.46 -3.44
N HIS A 132 16.65 -0.13 -3.32
CA HIS A 132 17.59 0.68 -4.10
C HIS A 132 19.04 0.26 -3.84
N THR A 133 19.43 0.10 -2.58
CA THR A 133 20.78 -0.34 -2.19
C THR A 133 21.09 -1.71 -2.78
N GLU A 134 20.17 -2.68 -2.62
CA GLU A 134 20.31 -4.02 -3.19
C GLU A 134 20.44 -4.00 -4.71
N PHE A 135 19.70 -3.11 -5.37
CA PHE A 135 19.80 -2.91 -6.82
C PHE A 135 21.18 -2.41 -7.24
N VAL A 136 21.70 -1.37 -6.58
CA VAL A 136 23.02 -0.81 -6.86
C VAL A 136 24.11 -1.85 -6.60
N ASP A 137 23.99 -2.64 -5.53
CA ASP A 137 24.93 -3.73 -5.23
C ASP A 137 24.96 -4.81 -6.31
N PHE A 138 23.81 -5.19 -6.86
CA PHE A 138 23.72 -6.24 -7.88
C PHE A 138 24.12 -5.74 -9.27
N PHE A 139 23.64 -4.56 -9.68
CA PHE A 139 23.88 -4.02 -11.01
C PHE A 139 25.15 -3.17 -11.12
N GLY A 140 25.72 -2.74 -10.00
CA GLY A 140 26.90 -1.87 -9.91
C GLY A 140 26.62 -0.39 -10.18
N SER A 141 25.37 -0.01 -10.44
CA SER A 141 24.94 1.34 -10.78
C SER A 141 23.44 1.49 -10.49
N ASP A 142 22.99 2.71 -10.20
CA ASP A 142 21.57 3.07 -10.07
C ASP A 142 20.89 3.29 -11.43
N GLU A 143 21.69 3.54 -12.49
CA GLU A 143 21.28 3.62 -13.89
C GLU A 143 21.91 2.47 -14.69
N VAL A 144 21.06 1.68 -15.36
CA VAL A 144 21.51 0.55 -16.20
C VAL A 144 20.73 0.51 -17.50
N THR A 145 21.42 0.51 -18.64
CA THR A 145 20.80 0.31 -19.96
C THR A 145 21.15 -1.05 -20.54
N LEU A 146 20.13 -1.86 -20.84
CA LEU A 146 20.28 -3.17 -21.47
C LEU A 146 19.17 -3.41 -22.50
N PRO A 147 19.34 -4.34 -23.45
CA PRO A 147 18.22 -4.85 -24.23
C PRO A 147 17.11 -5.41 -23.33
N GLY A 148 15.85 -5.16 -23.67
CA GLY A 148 14.70 -5.50 -22.83
C GLY A 148 14.65 -6.96 -22.39
N TYR A 149 15.03 -7.88 -23.28
CA TYR A 149 15.11 -9.30 -22.99
C TYR A 149 16.18 -9.62 -21.93
N GLN A 150 17.38 -9.06 -22.09
CA GLN A 150 18.49 -9.25 -21.14
C GLN A 150 18.18 -8.59 -19.80
N LEU A 151 17.57 -7.40 -19.82
CA LEU A 151 17.12 -6.71 -18.61
C LEU A 151 16.11 -7.56 -17.84
N ASN A 152 15.13 -8.17 -18.53
CA ASN A 152 14.15 -9.04 -17.89
C ASN A 152 14.79 -10.27 -17.23
N GLN A 153 15.82 -10.86 -17.85
CA GLN A 153 16.57 -11.98 -17.25
C GLN A 153 17.33 -11.52 -15.99
N LYS A 154 18.07 -10.42 -16.09
CA LYS A 154 18.81 -9.86 -14.94
C LYS A 154 17.91 -9.45 -13.78
N LEU A 155 16.72 -8.93 -14.06
CA LEU A 155 15.73 -8.62 -13.02
C LEU A 155 15.22 -9.88 -12.32
N ALA A 156 15.07 -10.99 -13.04
CA ALA A 156 14.68 -12.27 -12.44
C ALA A 156 15.80 -12.83 -11.55
N GLU A 157 17.06 -12.77 -12.00
CA GLU A 157 18.23 -13.14 -11.19
C GLU A 157 18.34 -12.28 -9.92
N PHE A 158 18.15 -10.97 -10.05
CA PHE A 158 18.16 -10.04 -8.93
C PHE A 158 17.07 -10.38 -7.89
N GLN A 159 15.86 -10.70 -8.33
CA GLN A 159 14.77 -11.12 -7.45
C GLN A 159 15.06 -12.42 -6.72
N GLU A 160 15.66 -13.38 -7.42
CA GLU A 160 16.05 -14.66 -6.83
C GLU A 160 17.07 -14.43 -5.70
N GLN A 161 18.11 -13.63 -5.96
CA GLN A 161 19.10 -13.28 -4.96
C GLN A 161 18.51 -12.52 -3.76
N MET A 162 17.60 -11.56 -4.00
CA MET A 162 16.92 -10.86 -2.92
C MET A 162 16.02 -11.77 -2.09
N THR A 163 15.37 -12.74 -2.72
CA THR A 163 14.56 -13.74 -2.02
C THR A 163 15.47 -14.61 -1.14
N GLU A 164 16.61 -15.07 -1.66
CA GLU A 164 17.59 -15.82 -0.87
C GLU A 164 18.12 -15.04 0.33
N LYS A 165 18.52 -13.77 0.14
CA LYS A 165 19.00 -12.91 1.25
C LYS A 165 17.95 -12.78 2.36
N ARG A 166 16.68 -12.58 2.00
CA ARG A 166 15.58 -12.45 2.98
C ARG A 166 15.30 -13.76 3.73
N LEU A 167 15.44 -14.90 3.05
CA LEU A 167 15.31 -16.21 3.70
C LEU A 167 16.43 -16.43 4.72
N ASP A 168 17.66 -16.00 4.40
CA ASP A 168 18.79 -16.11 5.31
C ASP A 168 18.67 -15.14 6.50
N GLU A 169 18.22 -13.91 6.27
CA GLU A 169 17.98 -12.90 7.32
C GLU A 169 16.83 -13.30 8.27
N SER A 170 15.83 -14.05 7.78
CA SER A 170 14.71 -14.51 8.59
C SER A 170 15.02 -15.75 9.44
N GLY A 171 16.22 -16.34 9.30
CA GLY A 171 16.62 -17.55 10.03
C GLY A 171 15.80 -18.78 9.63
N PHE A 172 15.18 -18.77 8.44
CA PHE A 172 14.34 -19.86 7.96
C PHE A 172 15.22 -21.10 7.71
N ASP A 173 14.96 -22.16 8.48
CA ASP A 173 15.66 -23.44 8.33
C ASP A 173 15.20 -24.10 7.02
N ARG A 174 16.07 -24.05 6.00
CA ARG A 174 15.86 -24.61 4.66
C ARG A 174 15.58 -26.12 4.67
N THR A 175 15.76 -26.80 5.79
CA THR A 175 15.53 -28.25 5.94
C THR A 175 14.17 -28.61 6.51
N LYS A 176 13.43 -27.65 7.06
CA LYS A 176 12.12 -27.91 7.68
C LYS A 176 10.99 -27.71 6.70
N SER A 177 10.09 -28.68 6.63
CA SER A 177 8.86 -28.57 5.85
C SER A 177 7.87 -27.63 6.54
N LEU A 178 6.96 -27.04 5.77
CA LEU A 178 5.88 -26.19 6.31
C LEU A 178 5.02 -26.94 7.35
N GLU A 179 4.91 -28.26 7.26
CA GLU A 179 4.26 -29.09 8.29
C GLU A 179 4.98 -28.99 9.65
N GLU A 180 6.31 -28.96 9.69
CA GLU A 180 7.09 -28.86 10.93
C GLU A 180 7.04 -27.46 11.54
N LEU A 181 6.80 -26.43 10.72
CA LEU A 181 6.59 -25.04 11.18
C LEU A 181 5.15 -24.81 11.66
N ALA A 182 4.18 -25.52 11.10
CA ALA A 182 2.77 -25.50 11.54
C ALA A 182 2.60 -26.18 12.91
N GLU A 183 3.28 -27.31 13.16
CA GLU A 183 3.25 -28.01 14.45
C GLU A 183 3.82 -27.17 15.61
N GLY A 184 4.74 -26.24 15.33
CA GLY A 184 5.31 -25.34 16.32
C GLY A 184 4.51 -24.05 16.60
N SER A 185 3.54 -23.71 15.75
CA SER A 185 2.78 -22.44 15.82
C SER A 185 1.33 -22.61 16.28
N GLY A 186 0.88 -23.84 16.53
CA GLY A 186 -0.42 -24.14 17.14
C GLY A 186 -1.63 -24.04 16.20
N PHE A 187 -1.40 -23.85 14.89
CA PHE A 187 -2.47 -23.82 13.88
C PHE A 187 -2.75 -25.23 13.35
N SER A 188 -4.03 -25.62 13.28
CA SER A 188 -4.40 -26.92 12.69
C SER A 188 -4.32 -26.85 11.15
N GLN A 189 -4.12 -28.01 10.50
CA GLN A 189 -4.14 -28.11 9.02
C GLN A 189 -5.44 -27.56 8.40
N GLU A 190 -6.54 -27.54 9.16
CA GLU A 190 -7.83 -27.03 8.72
C GLU A 190 -7.89 -25.49 8.73
N GLU A 191 -7.25 -24.84 9.71
CA GLU A 191 -7.16 -23.37 9.78
C GLU A 191 -6.28 -22.83 8.64
N ILE A 192 -5.18 -23.51 8.34
CA ILE A 192 -4.26 -23.16 7.25
C ILE A 192 -4.96 -23.28 5.89
N LYS A 193 -5.79 -24.31 5.70
CA LYS A 193 -6.58 -24.50 4.49
C LYS A 193 -7.63 -23.40 4.30
N SER A 194 -8.26 -22.96 5.40
CA SER A 194 -9.22 -21.84 5.34
C SER A 194 -8.56 -20.53 4.90
N VAL A 195 -7.31 -20.30 5.30
CA VAL A 195 -6.53 -19.13 4.90
C VAL A 195 -6.16 -19.23 3.41
N ALA A 196 -5.74 -20.39 2.92
CA ALA A 196 -5.43 -20.60 1.50
C ALA A 196 -6.66 -20.45 0.58
N GLU A 197 -7.83 -20.94 1.02
CA GLU A 197 -9.10 -20.76 0.31
C GLU A 197 -9.56 -19.28 0.33
N SER A 198 -9.33 -18.56 1.44
CA SER A 198 -9.61 -17.13 1.54
C SER A 198 -8.72 -16.26 0.62
N LEU A 199 -7.54 -16.79 0.26
CA LEU A 199 -6.61 -16.20 -0.70
C LEU A 199 -6.87 -16.65 -2.16
N GLY A 200 -7.86 -17.50 -2.40
CA GLY A 200 -8.34 -17.87 -3.73
C GLY A 200 -7.50 -18.94 -4.44
N VAL A 201 -6.76 -19.78 -3.70
CA VAL A 201 -5.98 -20.89 -4.25
C VAL A 201 -6.83 -22.17 -4.27
N ASP A 202 -6.87 -22.87 -5.41
CA ASP A 202 -7.68 -24.08 -5.59
C ASP A 202 -7.11 -25.28 -4.81
N SER A 203 -8.00 -26.09 -4.25
CA SER A 203 -7.73 -27.19 -3.31
C SER A 203 -6.83 -28.32 -3.84
N LYS A 204 -6.59 -28.39 -5.15
CA LYS A 204 -5.66 -29.35 -5.78
C LYS A 204 -4.29 -28.77 -6.09
N GLU A 205 -4.14 -27.45 -6.09
CA GLU A 205 -2.84 -26.79 -6.22
C GLU A 205 -2.13 -26.66 -4.86
N SER A 206 -2.89 -26.66 -3.75
CA SER A 206 -2.35 -26.65 -2.39
C SER A 206 -1.36 -27.80 -2.14
N GLU A 207 -1.71 -29.05 -2.45
CA GLU A 207 -0.83 -30.22 -2.21
C GLU A 207 0.49 -30.18 -3.00
N LYS A 208 0.54 -29.44 -4.12
CA LYS A 208 1.78 -29.20 -4.89
C LYS A 208 2.56 -27.98 -4.41
N LEU A 209 1.86 -26.97 -3.88
CA LEU A 209 2.44 -25.76 -3.29
C LEU A 209 3.18 -26.02 -1.97
N PHE A 210 2.76 -27.03 -1.20
CA PHE A 210 3.35 -27.35 0.10
C PHE A 210 4.62 -28.24 0.02
N ASN A 211 4.89 -28.89 -1.11
CA ASN A 211 5.99 -29.85 -1.26
C ASN A 211 7.26 -29.28 -1.92
N GLY A 212 7.44 -27.96 -1.98
CA GLY A 212 8.62 -27.40 -2.63
C GLY A 212 8.98 -25.98 -2.22
N LYS A 213 10.19 -25.58 -2.64
CA LYS A 213 10.84 -24.26 -2.50
C LYS A 213 9.98 -23.02 -2.84
N GLN A 214 8.73 -23.20 -3.26
CA GLN A 214 7.81 -22.16 -3.71
C GLN A 214 7.12 -21.38 -2.59
N ALA A 215 6.99 -21.93 -1.38
CA ALA A 215 6.34 -21.20 -0.29
C ALA A 215 7.05 -19.90 0.10
N ALA A 216 8.39 -19.91 0.10
CA ALA A 216 9.21 -18.71 0.26
C ALA A 216 9.06 -17.69 -0.88
N GLN A 217 8.69 -18.18 -2.07
CA GLN A 217 8.46 -17.41 -3.28
C GLN A 217 7.11 -16.69 -3.28
N MET A 218 6.15 -17.10 -2.42
CA MET A 218 4.77 -16.61 -2.42
C MET A 218 4.58 -15.18 -1.87
N VAL A 219 5.61 -14.54 -1.33
CA VAL A 219 5.47 -13.20 -0.68
C VAL A 219 5.96 -12.06 -1.57
N GLN A 220 6.63 -12.34 -2.70
CA GLN A 220 7.11 -11.27 -3.59
C GLN A 220 6.38 -11.27 -4.93
N PRO A 221 5.71 -10.16 -5.30
CA PRO A 221 5.19 -10.02 -6.65
C PRO A 221 6.36 -10.06 -7.64
N LYS A 222 6.32 -11.01 -8.56
CA LYS A 222 7.32 -11.14 -9.61
C LYS A 222 7.29 -9.88 -10.49
N ILE A 223 8.33 -9.06 -10.41
CA ILE A 223 8.50 -7.91 -11.31
C ILE A 223 8.94 -8.48 -12.65
N GLU A 224 8.00 -8.61 -13.57
CA GLU A 224 8.29 -8.87 -14.96
C GLU A 224 8.07 -7.59 -15.77
N LEU A 225 8.95 -7.32 -16.74
CA LEU A 225 8.76 -6.20 -17.64
C LEU A 225 7.48 -6.40 -18.48
N PRO A 226 6.70 -5.36 -18.76
CA PRO A 226 5.65 -5.42 -19.77
C PRO A 226 6.17 -5.92 -21.12
N ALA A 227 5.30 -6.55 -21.92
CA ALA A 227 5.68 -7.20 -23.18
C ALA A 227 6.39 -6.24 -24.16
N ASP A 228 5.97 -4.97 -24.18
CA ASP A 228 6.55 -3.94 -25.05
C ASP A 228 7.99 -3.62 -24.63
N LEU A 229 8.26 -3.56 -23.33
CA LEU A 229 9.61 -3.32 -22.80
C LEU A 229 10.50 -4.56 -22.96
N LYS A 230 9.97 -5.79 -22.83
CA LYS A 230 10.75 -7.01 -23.07
C LYS A 230 11.32 -7.07 -24.51
N LYS A 231 10.59 -6.53 -25.49
CA LYS A 231 10.96 -6.52 -26.91
C LYS A 231 11.77 -5.30 -27.33
N ALA A 232 11.92 -4.30 -26.46
CA ALA A 232 12.64 -3.09 -26.80
C ALA A 232 14.15 -3.36 -26.91
N ASP A 233 14.78 -2.79 -27.95
CA ASP A 233 16.22 -2.95 -28.22
C ASP A 233 17.08 -2.39 -27.09
N ARG A 234 16.59 -1.37 -26.39
CA ARG A 234 17.22 -0.76 -25.22
C ARG A 234 16.16 -0.31 -24.24
N VAL A 235 16.37 -0.63 -22.96
CA VAL A 235 15.60 -0.14 -21.84
C VAL A 235 16.59 0.32 -20.78
N THR A 236 16.40 1.55 -20.30
CA THR A 236 17.14 2.03 -19.14
C THR A 236 16.29 1.85 -17.90
N VAL A 237 16.80 1.13 -16.91
CA VAL A 237 16.24 1.12 -15.57
C VAL A 237 16.99 2.15 -14.73
N ILE A 238 16.23 2.99 -14.01
CA ILE A 238 16.75 3.92 -13.02
C ILE A 238 16.14 3.54 -11.67
N SER A 239 16.99 3.32 -10.68
CA SER A 239 16.60 3.03 -9.30
C SER A 239 16.85 4.26 -8.43
N HIS A 240 15.84 4.73 -7.71
CA HIS A 240 15.96 5.89 -6.82
C HIS A 240 15.45 5.55 -5.42
N PRO A 241 16.17 5.95 -4.34
CA PRO A 241 15.83 5.57 -2.95
C PRO A 241 14.48 6.11 -2.48
N ARG A 242 13.90 7.08 -3.19
CA ARG A 242 12.60 7.69 -2.84
C ARG A 242 11.45 7.36 -3.79
N TRP A 243 11.75 7.03 -5.04
CA TRP A 243 10.73 6.86 -6.10
C TRP A 243 10.67 5.44 -6.65
N GLY A 244 11.58 4.57 -6.21
CA GLY A 244 11.67 3.19 -6.68
C GLY A 244 12.30 3.11 -8.07
N GLN A 245 11.88 2.11 -8.84
CA GLN A 245 12.40 1.83 -10.17
C GLN A 245 11.52 2.43 -11.27
N MET A 246 12.17 3.00 -12.28
CA MET A 246 11.56 3.46 -13.52
C MET A 246 12.20 2.74 -14.70
N PHE A 247 11.38 2.35 -15.69
CA PHE A 247 11.85 1.69 -16.90
C PHE A 247 11.58 2.58 -18.11
N LEU A 248 12.65 3.00 -18.78
CA LEU A 248 12.62 4.06 -19.79
C LEU A 248 13.21 3.52 -21.11
N PRO A 249 12.37 3.17 -22.10
CA PRO A 249 12.83 2.68 -23.40
C PRO A 249 13.47 3.79 -24.27
N THR A 250 13.11 5.05 -24.03
CA THR A 250 13.54 6.22 -24.82
C THR A 250 14.63 7.05 -24.14
N TYR A 251 15.13 6.64 -22.97
CA TYR A 251 16.05 7.45 -22.15
C TYR A 251 17.33 7.88 -22.89
N CYS A 252 17.98 6.97 -23.61
CA CYS A 252 19.19 7.30 -24.36
C CYS A 252 18.91 8.34 -25.47
N GLN A 253 17.77 8.23 -26.16
CA GLN A 253 17.37 9.18 -27.19
C GLN A 253 17.15 10.57 -26.58
N PHE A 254 16.46 10.62 -25.43
CA PHE A 254 16.23 11.85 -24.70
C PHE A 254 17.55 12.51 -24.24
N LYS A 255 18.47 11.72 -23.68
CA LYS A 255 19.78 12.21 -23.25
C LYS A 255 20.61 12.76 -24.42
N SER A 256 20.66 12.05 -25.55
CA SER A 256 21.35 12.54 -26.75
C SER A 256 20.75 13.84 -27.30
N ILE A 257 19.43 14.01 -27.24
CA ILE A 257 18.78 15.27 -27.64
C ILE A 257 19.16 16.41 -26.69
N LEU A 258 19.23 16.16 -25.38
CA LEU A 258 19.61 17.19 -24.41
C LEU A 258 21.11 17.56 -24.46
N GLU A 259 21.96 16.62 -24.84
CA GLU A 259 23.41 16.83 -24.99
C GLU A 259 23.77 17.52 -26.33
N THR A 260 22.84 17.57 -27.29
CA THR A 260 23.03 18.23 -28.58
C THR A 260 22.27 19.57 -28.57
N ASP A 261 22.96 20.70 -28.71
CA ASP A 261 22.36 22.05 -28.80
C ASP A 261 21.37 22.25 -29.97
N GLU A 262 21.10 21.22 -30.78
CA GLU A 262 20.16 21.25 -31.90
C GLU A 262 18.78 20.69 -31.50
N ILE A 263 18.02 21.46 -30.73
CA ILE A 263 16.56 21.29 -30.66
C ILE A 263 15.97 21.78 -31.99
N LYS A 264 16.15 21.02 -33.08
CA LYS A 264 15.75 21.44 -34.44
C LYS A 264 14.60 20.67 -35.07
N ASN A 265 13.96 19.71 -34.40
CA ASN A 265 12.75 19.09 -34.96
C ASN A 265 11.71 18.73 -33.89
N VAL A 266 10.68 19.58 -33.80
CA VAL A 266 9.52 19.43 -32.89
C VAL A 266 8.70 18.16 -33.21
N ALA A 267 8.84 17.57 -34.40
CA ALA A 267 8.10 16.38 -34.81
C ALA A 267 8.61 15.06 -34.19
N GLU A 268 9.90 14.97 -33.81
CA GLU A 268 10.47 13.77 -33.18
C GLU A 268 10.32 13.78 -31.66
N THR A 269 10.26 14.98 -31.05
CA THR A 269 10.05 15.15 -29.61
C THR A 269 8.69 14.64 -29.11
N THR A 270 7.64 14.64 -29.95
CA THR A 270 6.30 14.19 -29.55
C THR A 270 6.18 12.67 -29.40
N LYS A 271 7.15 11.89 -29.90
CA LYS A 271 7.17 10.43 -29.77
C LYS A 271 7.93 9.92 -28.53
N LEU A 272 8.48 10.83 -27.72
CA LEU A 272 9.31 10.50 -26.55
C LEU A 272 8.52 10.46 -25.23
N VAL A 273 7.23 10.84 -25.25
CA VAL A 273 6.30 10.87 -24.10
C VAL A 273 5.33 9.71 -24.17
#